data_AF-A0A1I4J3N6-F1
#
_entry.id   AF-A0A1I4J3N6-F1
#
_cell.length_a   1.000
_cell.length_b   1.000
_cell.length_c   1.000
_cell.angle_alpha   90.00
_cell.angle_beta   90.00
_cell.angle_gamma   90.00
#
_symmetry.space_group_name_H-M   'P 1'
#
loop_
_entity.id
_entity.type
_entity.pdbx_description
1 polymer ?
#
loop_
_entity_poly.entity_id
_entity_poly.type
_entity_poly.pdbx_seq_one_letter_code
_entity_poly.pdbx_strand_id
1 'polypeptide(L)' 'MLWIRTQNKQSLMHVKDVTVKGKNITGFIENSFLDQWNKILGKYESNERALEILNEIFTKMEDSSGAFVTYTMPEK' A
#
# COMPACT_ATOMS: atom_id res chain seq x y z
N MET A 1 3.73 6.19 -10.62
CA MET A 1 3.80 6.60 -9.20
C MET A 1 2.61 6.02 -8.45
N LEU A 2 2.80 5.34 -7.32
CA LEU A 2 1.72 4.71 -6.57
C LEU A 2 1.34 5.54 -5.33
N TRP A 3 0.11 5.99 -5.27
CA TRP A 3 -0.45 6.73 -4.15
C TRP A 3 -1.48 5.89 -3.41
N ILE A 4 -1.27 5.67 -2.12
CA ILE A 4 -2.16 4.86 -1.28
C ILE A 4 -2.79 5.71 -0.20
N ARG A 5 -4.11 5.67 -0.11
CA ARG A 5 -4.86 6.16 1.05
C ARG A 5 -4.97 5.05 2.09
N THR A 6 -4.55 5.34 3.32
CA THR A 6 -4.57 4.39 4.43
C THR A 6 -6.00 3.99 4.81
N GLN A 7 -6.16 2.77 5.34
CA GLN A 7 -7.44 2.18 5.71
C GLN A 7 -8.22 3.02 6.73
N ASN A 8 -7.51 3.64 7.67
CA ASN A 8 -8.08 4.56 8.65
C ASN A 8 -8.44 5.95 8.07
N LYS A 9 -8.20 6.18 6.77
CA LYS A 9 -8.49 7.40 6.01
C LYS A 9 -7.73 8.66 6.46
N GLN A 10 -6.74 8.52 7.34
CA GLN A 10 -5.98 9.64 7.93
C GLN A 10 -4.74 10.02 7.11
N SER A 11 -4.33 9.24 6.11
CA SER A 11 -3.12 9.54 5.34
C SER A 11 -3.25 9.13 3.88
N LEU A 12 -2.60 9.91 3.02
CA LEU A 12 -2.37 9.63 1.61
C LEU A 12 -0.85 9.64 1.38
N MET A 13 -0.30 8.56 0.85
CA MET A 13 1.14 8.34 0.78
C MET A 13 1.59 7.97 -0.62
N HIS A 14 2.64 8.63 -1.12
CA HIS A 14 3.37 8.16 -2.30
C HIS A 14 4.33 7.06 -1.88
N VAL A 15 3.98 5.81 -2.17
CA VAL A 15 4.73 4.63 -1.72
C VAL A 15 5.68 4.14 -2.82
N LYS A 16 6.85 3.66 -2.39
CA LYS A 16 7.86 3.06 -3.26
C LYS A 16 7.84 1.54 -3.19
N ASP A 17 7.51 1.01 -2.02
CA ASP A 17 7.37 -0.41 -1.76
C ASP A 17 6.13 -0.64 -0.88
N VAL A 18 5.45 -1.76 -1.11
CA VAL A 18 4.30 -2.26 -0.36
C VAL A 18 4.57 -3.72 -0.01
N THR A 19 4.65 -4.02 1.29
CA THR A 19 4.95 -5.37 1.78
C THR A 19 3.85 -5.87 2.71
N VAL A 20 3.57 -7.17 2.66
CA VAL A 20 2.70 -7.87 3.62
C VAL A 20 3.55 -8.49 4.73
N LYS A 21 3.20 -8.20 5.99
CA LYS A 21 3.78 -8.81 7.20
C LYS A 21 2.67 -9.40 8.05
N GLY A 22 2.34 -10.67 7.78
CA GLY A 22 1.18 -11.34 8.36
C GLY A 22 -0.09 -10.60 7.96
N LYS A 23 -0.82 -10.06 8.94
CA LYS A 23 -2.09 -9.36 8.72
C LYS A 23 -1.95 -7.89 8.33
N ASN A 24 -0.73 -7.35 8.31
CA ASN A 24 -0.49 -5.93 8.09
C ASN A 24 0.09 -5.69 6.69
N ILE A 25 -0.41 -4.68 6.02
CA ILE A 25 0.20 -4.13 4.80
C ILE A 25 0.96 -2.88 5.17
N THR A 26 2.24 -2.83 4.83
CA THR A 26 3.15 -1.73 5.16
C THR A 26 3.62 -1.07 3.87
N GLY A 27 3.53 0.26 3.82
CA GLY A 27 4.07 1.07 2.74
C GLY A 27 5.36 1.73 3.19
N PHE A 28 6.35 1.74 2.31
CA PHE A 28 7.61 2.44 2.52
C PHE A 28 7.66 3.67 1.63
N ILE A 29 8.14 4.77 2.20
CA ILE A 29 8.51 5.94 1.42
C ILE A 29 10.03 6.05 1.40
N GLU A 30 10.56 6.53 0.29
CA GLU A 30 11.96 6.91 0.19
C GLU A 30 12.08 8.34 0.73
N ASN A 31 12.66 8.48 1.94
CA ASN A 31 13.29 9.71 2.37
C ASN A 31 14.80 9.50 2.36
N SER A 32 15.54 10.60 2.16
CA SER A 32 16.99 10.65 1.93
C SER A 32 17.79 9.57 2.68
N PHE A 33 18.74 8.94 1.97
CA PHE A 33 19.77 7.92 2.28
C PHE A 33 19.93 7.24 3.66
N LEU A 34 19.39 7.78 4.75
CA LEU A 34 19.56 7.29 6.12
C LEU A 34 18.25 6.93 6.84
N ASP A 35 17.07 7.36 6.36
CA ASP A 35 15.78 7.10 7.04
C ASP A 35 14.72 6.50 6.10
N GLN A 36 14.61 5.18 6.09
CA GLN A 36 13.45 4.49 5.51
C GLN A 36 12.24 4.67 6.43
N TRP A 37 11.34 5.60 6.09
CA TRP A 37 10.09 5.73 6.81
C TRP A 37 9.05 4.76 6.25
N ASN A 38 8.44 3.99 7.16
CA ASN A 38 7.36 3.07 6.82
C ASN A 38 6.11 3.37 7.62
N LYS A 39 4.95 2.97 7.08
CA LYS A 39 3.66 3.10 7.74
C LYS A 39 2.77 1.91 7.43
N ILE A 40 2.00 1.47 8.42
CA ILE A 40 0.92 0.51 8.20
C ILE A 40 -0.17 1.21 7.37
N LEU A 41 -0.40 0.68 6.17
CA LEU A 41 -1.42 1.17 5.25
C LEU A 41 -2.79 0.58 5.58
N GLY A 42 -2.82 -0.69 5.99
CA GLY A 42 -4.03 -1.41 6.37
C GLY A 42 -3.71 -2.66 7.19
N LYS A 43 -4.70 -3.14 7.95
CA LYS A 43 -4.64 -4.37 8.73
C LYS A 43 -5.91 -5.18 8.47
N TYR A 44 -5.74 -6.47 8.25
CA TYR A 44 -6.79 -7.40 7.83
C TYR A 44 -6.95 -8.55 8.81
N GLU A 45 -8.00 -9.35 8.64
CA GLU A 45 -8.33 -10.48 9.52
C GLU A 45 -7.36 -11.66 9.36
N SER A 46 -6.76 -11.81 8.18
CA SER A 46 -5.88 -12.92 7.81
C SER A 46 -4.69 -12.48 6.96
N ASN A 47 -3.69 -13.35 6.84
CA ASN A 47 -2.54 -13.11 5.96
C ASN A 47 -2.97 -13.23 4.49
N GLU A 48 -3.88 -14.16 4.22
CA GLU A 48 -4.48 -14.42 2.92
C GLU A 48 -5.18 -13.16 2.40
N ARG A 49 -6.01 -12.51 3.23
CA ARG A 49 -6.66 -11.25 2.86
C ARG A 49 -5.66 -10.15 2.57
N ALA A 50 -4.61 -10.02 3.39
CA ALA A 50 -3.57 -9.02 3.15
C ALA A 50 -2.83 -9.27 1.81
N LEU A 51 -2.60 -10.53 1.43
CA LEU A 51 -2.02 -10.90 0.14
C LEU A 51 -2.97 -10.64 -1.04
N GLU A 52 -4.27 -10.90 -0.88
CA GLU A 52 -5.28 -10.56 -1.88
C GLU A 52 -5.26 -9.06 -2.19
N ILE A 53 -5.23 -8.21 -1.16
CA ILE A 53 -5.13 -6.76 -1.33
C ILE A 53 -3.84 -6.35 -2.03
N LEU A 54 -2.71 -6.97 -1.70
CA LEU A 54 -1.45 -6.71 -2.39
C LEU A 54 -1.57 -7.04 -3.88
N ASN A 55 -2.23 -8.15 -4.21
CA ASN A 55 -2.51 -8.55 -5.58
C ASN A 55 -3.48 -7.57 -6.28
N GLU A 56 -4.52 -7.09 -5.60
CA GLU A 56 -5.42 -6.05 -6.14
C GLU A 56 -4.66 -4.76 -6.48
N ILE A 57 -3.71 -4.35 -5.63
CA ILE A 57 -2.84 -3.19 -5.89
C ILE A 57 -2.00 -3.44 -7.14
N PHE A 58 -1.40 -4.62 -7.24
CA PHE A 58 -0.59 -5.01 -8.40
C PHE A 58 -1.41 -5.00 -9.70
N THR A 59 -2.55 -5.69 -9.74
CA THR A 59 -3.43 -5.69 -10.92
C THR A 59 -3.87 -4.28 -11.30
N LYS A 60 -4.22 -3.43 -10.32
CA LYS A 60 -4.57 -2.04 -10.59
C LYS A 60 -3.42 -1.24 -11.22
N MET A 61 -2.17 -1.56 -10.84
CA MET A 61 -1.00 -0.95 -11.47
C MET A 61 -0.82 -1.43 -12.91
N GLU A 62 -1.05 -2.70 -13.21
CA GLU A 62 -0.98 -3.25 -14.56
C GLU A 62 -2.07 -2.68 -15.48
N ASP A 63 -3.30 -2.58 -14.98
CA ASP A 63 -4.44 -2.01 -15.73
C ASP A 63 -4.28 -0.51 -15.99
N SER A 64 -3.47 0.17 -15.17
CA SER A 64 -3.23 1.60 -15.32
C SER A 64 -2.17 1.88 -16.39
N SER A 65 -2.62 2.38 -17.54
CA SER A 65 -1.75 2.83 -18.65
C SER A 65 -1.11 4.21 -18.42
N GLY A 66 -1.02 4.69 -17.16
CA GLY A 66 -0.76 6.09 -16.82
C GLY A 66 0.36 6.35 -15.82
N ALA A 67 0.76 7.62 -15.68
CA ALA A 67 1.87 8.06 -14.83
C ALA A 67 1.60 7.93 -13.31
N PHE A 68 0.32 7.86 -12.90
CA PHE A 68 -0.11 7.86 -11.50
C PHE A 68 -1.19 6.80 -11.25
N VAL A 69 -0.95 5.95 -10.25
CA VAL A 69 -1.89 4.93 -9.76
C VAL A 69 -2.35 5.35 -8.39
N THR A 70 -3.66 5.37 -8.15
CA THR A 70 -4.22 5.64 -6.83
C THR A 70 -4.95 4.41 -6.32
N TYR A 71 -4.72 4.05 -5.06
CA TYR A 71 -5.40 2.95 -4.38
C TYR A 71 -5.89 3.40 -3.00
N THR A 72 -7.10 2.99 -2.63
CA THR A 72 -7.63 3.23 -1.28
C THR A 72 -7.75 1.88 -0.61
N MET A 73 -7.06 1.72 0.53
CA MET A 73 -7.12 0.50 1.30
C MET A 73 -8.57 0.21 1.73
N PRO A 74 -9.13 -0.97 1.41
CA PRO A 74 -10.49 -1.31 1.79
C PRO A 74 -10.59 -1.54 3.30
N GLU A 75 -11.79 -1.31 3.84
CA GLU A 75 -12.07 -1.47 5.27
C GLU A 75 -12.08 -2.93 5.73
N LYS A 76 -12.35 -3.86 4.81
CA LYS A 76 -12.37 -5.32 5.01
C LYS A 76 -11.63 -5.98 3.88
#